data_AF-A0A3B0T5F5-F1
#
_entry.id   AF-A0A3B0T5F5-F1
#
_cell.length_a   1.000
_cell.length_b   1.000
_cell.length_c   1.000
_cell.angle_alpha   90.00
_cell.angle_beta   90.00
_cell.angle_gamma   90.00
#
_symmetry.space_group_name_H-M   'P 1'
#
loop_
_entity.id
_entity.type
_entity.pdbx_description
1 polymer ?
#
loop_
_entity_poly.entity_id
_entity_poly.type
_entity_poly.pdbx_seq_one_letter_code
_entity_poly.pdbx_strand_id
1 'polypeptide(L)'
;MNVLSSPSKSFKIPGFNSDFFGTNSILDDFVIADNVFPNIERGSIVFKIKGELSTENVAIIGQIKAMKLLKDNWDETGALSIPSKVIERSIDIVKLINRFDFNVYLASPGPNNEVLLILKAENREIELIIYPDREKYVKFENMNFIEQGNIDNQKFHSLLEWLIKNE
;
A
#
# COMPACT_ATOMS: atom_id res chain seq x y z
N MET A 1 -32.41 4.45 0.28
CA MET A 1 -31.00 3.97 0.14
C MET A 1 -30.30 4.96 -0.77
N ASN A 2 -29.42 5.81 -0.23
CA ASN A 2 -28.63 6.75 -1.00
C ASN A 2 -27.31 6.09 -1.38
N VAL A 3 -27.14 5.79 -2.67
CA VAL A 3 -25.84 5.45 -3.23
C VAL A 3 -25.13 6.78 -3.46
N LEU A 4 -24.15 7.09 -2.62
CA LEU A 4 -23.22 8.18 -2.87
C LEU A 4 -22.32 7.73 -4.02
N SER A 5 -22.61 8.21 -5.23
CA SER A 5 -21.68 8.15 -6.34
C SER A 5 -20.50 9.08 -6.01
N SER A 6 -19.28 8.52 -5.98
CA SER A 6 -18.07 9.34 -6.00
C SER A 6 -18.11 10.24 -7.24
N PRO A 7 -17.85 11.55 -7.12
CA PRO A 7 -17.74 12.41 -8.27
C PRO A 7 -16.40 12.11 -8.96
N SER A 8 -16.39 11.19 -9.92
CA SER A 8 -15.32 11.14 -10.92
C SER A 8 -15.49 12.40 -11.77
N LYS A 9 -14.75 13.46 -11.43
CA LYS A 9 -14.57 14.60 -12.34
C LYS A 9 -13.66 14.13 -13.48
N SER A 10 -14.22 13.35 -14.39
CA SER A 10 -13.61 13.13 -15.69
C SER A 10 -13.70 14.45 -16.47
N PHE A 11 -12.56 15.11 -16.63
CA PHE A 11 -12.47 16.28 -17.50
C PHE A 11 -12.26 15.81 -18.93
N LYS A 12 -13.23 16.07 -19.81
CA LYS A 12 -13.03 15.91 -21.26
C LYS A 12 -12.07 16.99 -21.74
N ILE A 13 -10.91 16.58 -22.25
CA ILE A 13 -10.00 17.48 -22.97
C ILE A 13 -10.54 17.65 -24.39
N PRO A 14 -10.79 18.89 -24.86
CA PRO A 14 -11.27 19.13 -26.22
C PRO A 14 -10.29 18.58 -27.26
N GLY A 15 -10.77 17.70 -28.16
CA GLY A 15 -9.98 17.09 -29.24
C GLY A 15 -9.60 15.62 -29.06
N PHE A 16 -9.97 15.00 -27.93
CA PHE A 16 -9.67 13.59 -27.65
C PHE A 16 -10.88 12.66 -27.86
N ASN A 17 -10.70 11.57 -28.61
CA ASN A 17 -11.71 10.51 -28.74
C ASN A 17 -11.21 9.24 -28.00
N SER A 18 -11.86 8.91 -26.89
CA SER A 18 -11.48 7.80 -26.00
C SER A 18 -11.68 6.40 -26.59
N ASP A 19 -12.31 6.31 -27.76
CA ASP A 19 -12.76 5.04 -28.34
C ASP A 19 -11.61 4.17 -28.91
N PHE A 20 -10.36 4.68 -28.95
CA PHE A 20 -9.24 3.99 -29.59
C PHE A 20 -8.41 3.10 -28.63
N PHE A 21 -8.52 3.32 -27.33
CA PHE A 21 -7.80 2.54 -26.32
C PHE A 21 -8.81 1.94 -25.35
N GLY A 22 -8.89 0.61 -25.34
CA GLY A 22 -9.63 -0.13 -24.32
C GLY A 22 -8.93 0.02 -22.97
N THR A 23 -9.14 1.14 -22.28
CA THR A 23 -8.40 1.50 -21.07
C THR A 23 -9.36 2.05 -20.02
N ASN A 24 -10.20 1.18 -19.46
CA ASN A 24 -11.01 1.55 -18.29
C ASN A 24 -10.31 1.26 -16.96
N SER A 25 -9.07 0.74 -16.94
CA SER A 25 -8.34 0.47 -15.69
C SER A 25 -6.91 0.99 -15.63
N ILE A 26 -6.42 1.63 -16.70
CA ILE A 26 -5.02 2.14 -16.79
C ILE A 26 -4.98 3.67 -16.67
N LEU A 27 -6.13 4.36 -16.69
CA LEU A 27 -6.19 5.82 -16.81
C LEU A 27 -6.52 6.57 -15.51
N ASP A 28 -6.83 5.88 -14.40
CA ASP A 28 -7.23 6.59 -13.18
C ASP A 28 -6.04 7.34 -12.54
N ASP A 29 -4.81 6.86 -12.72
CA ASP A 29 -3.61 7.39 -12.04
C ASP A 29 -2.71 8.27 -12.94
N PHE A 30 -3.07 8.46 -14.22
CA PHE A 30 -2.18 9.05 -15.22
C PHE A 30 -2.82 10.20 -15.99
N VAL A 31 -2.10 11.33 -16.04
CA VAL A 31 -2.41 12.44 -16.95
C VAL A 31 -1.51 12.35 -18.16
N ILE A 32 -2.10 12.26 -19.34
CA ILE A 32 -1.41 12.31 -20.62
C ILE A 32 -1.54 13.73 -21.15
N ALA A 33 -0.42 14.44 -21.23
CA ALA A 33 -0.35 15.75 -21.87
C ALA A 33 0.33 15.60 -23.23
N ASP A 34 -0.42 15.88 -24.29
CA ASP A 34 0.11 15.96 -25.65
C ASP A 34 0.65 17.37 -25.92
N ASN A 35 1.76 17.45 -26.68
CA ASN A 35 2.37 18.71 -27.14
C ASN A 35 2.91 19.63 -26.03
N VAL A 36 3.42 19.08 -24.92
CA VAL A 36 4.06 19.87 -23.85
C VAL A 36 5.37 20.52 -24.31
N PHE A 37 6.00 19.99 -25.37
CA PHE A 37 7.18 20.58 -25.99
C PHE A 37 6.88 20.98 -27.44
N PRO A 38 6.98 22.28 -27.80
CA PRO A 38 6.66 22.74 -29.16
C PRO A 38 7.59 22.20 -30.25
N ASN A 39 8.70 21.56 -29.88
CA ASN A 39 9.73 21.06 -30.81
C ASN A 39 9.87 19.52 -30.80
N ILE A 40 8.95 18.79 -30.16
CA ILE A 40 8.93 17.32 -30.21
C ILE A 40 7.63 16.90 -30.89
N GLU A 41 7.70 16.70 -32.20
CA GLU A 41 6.58 16.14 -32.97
C GLU A 41 6.34 14.70 -32.48
N ARG A 42 5.30 14.51 -31.66
CA ARG A 42 4.84 13.23 -31.06
C ARG A 42 5.57 12.78 -29.78
N GLY A 43 5.65 13.66 -28.79
CA GLY A 43 5.90 13.26 -27.40
C GLY A 43 4.63 13.39 -26.56
N SER A 44 4.16 12.28 -25.98
CA SER A 44 3.20 12.31 -24.88
C SER A 44 3.96 12.14 -23.57
N ILE A 45 3.71 13.00 -22.58
CA ILE A 45 4.27 12.84 -21.25
C ILE A 45 3.22 12.20 -20.35
N VAL A 46 3.62 11.13 -19.69
CA VAL A 46 2.83 10.45 -18.66
C VAL A 46 3.29 10.95 -17.31
N PHE A 47 2.44 11.65 -16.58
CA PHE A 47 2.69 12.03 -15.19
C PHE A 47 1.87 11.14 -14.26
N LYS A 48 2.55 10.46 -13.33
CA LYS A 48 1.89 9.79 -12.19
C LYS A 48 1.63 10.85 -11.12
N ILE A 49 0.39 10.98 -10.66
CA ILE A 49 0.07 11.86 -9.54
C ILE A 49 0.66 11.23 -8.26
N LYS A 50 1.83 11.74 -7.84
CA LYS A 50 2.44 11.31 -6.57
C LYS A 50 1.55 11.74 -5.40
N GLY A 51 0.98 10.77 -4.69
CA GLY A 51 0.29 11.00 -3.42
C GLY A 51 -1.03 10.25 -3.24
N GLU A 52 -1.61 9.72 -4.32
CA GLU A 52 -2.80 8.87 -4.21
C GLU A 52 -2.41 7.45 -3.78
N LEU A 53 -3.28 6.83 -2.98
CA LEU A 53 -3.11 5.45 -2.54
C LEU A 53 -3.44 4.52 -3.71
N SER A 54 -2.59 3.52 -3.94
CA SER A 54 -2.90 2.44 -4.88
C SER A 54 -4.20 1.72 -4.45
N THR A 55 -4.89 1.15 -5.43
CA THR A 55 -6.13 0.39 -5.17
C THR A 55 -5.88 -0.76 -4.19
N GLU A 56 -4.72 -1.42 -4.28
CA GLU A 56 -4.30 -2.47 -3.35
C GLU A 56 -4.15 -1.93 -1.93
N ASN A 57 -3.44 -0.81 -1.75
CA ASN A 57 -3.24 -0.23 -0.42
C ASN A 57 -4.55 0.33 0.17
N VAL A 58 -5.48 0.80 -0.65
CA VAL A 58 -6.85 1.16 -0.20
C VAL A 58 -7.57 -0.06 0.36
N ALA A 59 -7.49 -1.21 -0.31
CA ALA A 59 -8.10 -2.46 0.15
C ALA A 59 -7.46 -2.94 1.47
N ILE A 60 -6.13 -2.90 1.57
CA ILE A 60 -5.40 -3.24 2.80
C ILE A 60 -5.82 -2.33 3.97
N ILE A 61 -5.92 -1.01 3.75
CA ILE A 61 -6.42 -0.08 4.77
C ILE A 61 -7.85 -0.44 5.21
N GLY A 62 -8.70 -0.88 4.28
CA GLY A 62 -10.04 -1.40 4.59
C GLY A 62 -9.99 -2.62 5.52
N GLN A 63 -9.12 -3.59 5.23
CA GLN A 63 -8.92 -4.77 6.07
C GLN A 63 -8.42 -4.39 7.47
N ILE A 64 -7.41 -3.52 7.56
CA ILE A 64 -6.88 -3.03 8.85
C ILE A 64 -7.99 -2.34 9.65
N LYS A 65 -8.81 -1.49 9.04
CA LYS A 65 -9.94 -0.84 9.72
C LYS A 65 -10.95 -1.85 10.27
N ALA A 66 -11.22 -2.93 9.53
CA ALA A 66 -12.15 -3.98 9.96
C ALA A 66 -11.65 -4.73 11.20
N MET A 67 -10.33 -4.83 11.42
CA MET A 67 -9.75 -5.47 12.61
C MET A 67 -10.16 -4.79 13.92
N LYS A 68 -10.59 -3.52 13.90
CA LYS A 68 -11.15 -2.82 15.07
C LYS A 68 -12.42 -3.51 15.63
N LEU A 69 -13.10 -4.31 14.82
CA LEU A 69 -14.31 -5.04 15.22
C LEU A 69 -13.99 -6.36 15.97
N LEU A 70 -12.73 -6.79 15.97
CA LEU A 70 -12.30 -7.99 16.68
C LEU A 70 -12.37 -7.74 18.19
N LYS A 71 -13.10 -8.62 18.89
CA LYS A 71 -13.17 -8.64 20.35
C LYS A 71 -12.09 -9.55 20.90
N ASP A 72 -11.85 -9.49 22.21
CA ASP A 72 -10.98 -10.48 22.86
C ASP A 72 -11.50 -11.91 22.60
N ASN A 73 -10.57 -12.85 22.47
CA ASN A 73 -10.77 -14.24 22.10
C ASN A 73 -11.39 -14.45 20.71
N TRP A 74 -11.10 -13.57 19.74
CA TRP A 74 -11.61 -13.69 18.36
C TRP A 74 -11.12 -14.93 17.60
N ASP A 75 -10.04 -15.56 18.08
CA ASP A 75 -9.42 -16.75 17.53
C ASP A 75 -9.71 -18.02 18.35
N GLU A 76 -10.55 -17.93 19.39
CA GLU A 76 -10.85 -19.00 20.34
C GLU A 76 -9.66 -19.49 21.19
N THR A 77 -8.47 -18.86 21.07
CA THR A 77 -7.24 -19.26 21.79
C THR A 77 -6.67 -18.18 22.71
N GLY A 78 -7.46 -17.13 22.96
CA GLY A 78 -7.12 -16.05 23.89
C GLY A 78 -6.52 -14.81 23.22
N ALA A 79 -6.67 -14.64 21.90
CA ALA A 79 -6.18 -13.45 21.22
C ALA A 79 -6.83 -12.17 21.76
N LEU A 80 -6.03 -11.11 21.90
CA LEU A 80 -6.51 -9.83 22.39
C LEU A 80 -7.02 -8.95 21.25
N SER A 81 -8.01 -8.11 21.55
CA SER A 81 -8.51 -7.09 20.61
C SER A 81 -7.44 -6.05 20.27
N ILE A 82 -7.46 -5.50 19.04
CA ILE A 82 -6.41 -4.57 18.60
C ILE A 82 -6.74 -3.13 19.02
N PRO A 83 -5.86 -2.44 19.77
CA PRO A 83 -6.07 -1.05 20.17
C PRO A 83 -6.15 -0.10 18.97
N SER A 84 -6.99 0.93 19.06
CA SER A 84 -7.17 1.90 17.95
C SER A 84 -5.84 2.58 17.54
N LYS A 85 -4.92 2.82 18.47
CA LYS A 85 -3.59 3.36 18.16
C LYS A 85 -2.76 2.45 17.25
N VAL A 86 -2.89 1.13 17.36
CA VAL A 86 -2.18 0.15 16.51
C VAL A 86 -2.80 0.14 15.11
N ILE A 87 -4.13 0.21 15.02
CA ILE A 87 -4.87 0.34 13.75
C ILE A 87 -4.43 1.61 13.00
N GLU A 88 -4.46 2.76 13.67
CA GLU A 88 -4.06 4.05 13.09
C GLU A 88 -2.60 4.02 12.64
N ARG A 89 -1.71 3.50 13.48
CA ARG A 89 -0.30 3.38 13.15
C ARG A 89 -0.04 2.47 11.95
N SER A 90 -0.75 1.36 11.86
CA SER A 90 -0.64 0.43 10.73
C SER A 90 -1.09 1.08 9.42
N ILE A 91 -2.19 1.86 9.46
CA ILE A 91 -2.65 2.63 8.30
C ILE A 91 -1.61 3.67 7.87
N ASP A 92 -0.97 4.35 8.82
CA ASP A 92 0.08 5.33 8.51
C ASP A 92 1.32 4.68 7.89
N ILE A 93 1.67 3.46 8.32
CA ILE A 93 2.73 2.67 7.70
C ILE A 93 2.35 2.28 6.27
N VAL A 94 1.12 1.82 6.01
CA VAL A 94 0.66 1.53 4.63
C VAL A 94 0.76 2.78 3.72
N LYS A 95 0.33 3.94 4.22
CA LYS A 95 0.48 5.21 3.48
C LYS A 95 1.95 5.58 3.25
N LEU A 96 2.83 5.32 4.22
CA LEU A 96 4.27 5.54 4.07
C LEU A 96 4.84 4.62 2.99
N ILE A 97 4.51 3.33 3.00
CA ILE A 97 4.92 2.33 1.99
C ILE A 97 4.47 2.78 0.59
N ASN A 98 3.22 3.23 0.47
CA ASN A 98 2.68 3.75 -0.79
C ASN A 98 3.49 4.93 -1.36
N ARG A 99 4.06 5.80 -0.50
CA ARG A 99 4.92 6.91 -0.95
C ARG A 99 6.24 6.46 -1.56
N PHE A 100 6.66 5.22 -1.29
CA PHE A 100 7.81 4.58 -1.93
C PHE A 100 7.40 3.74 -3.16
N ASP A 101 6.18 3.90 -3.66
CA ASP A 101 5.63 3.12 -4.79
C ASP A 101 5.57 1.61 -4.53
N PHE A 102 5.42 1.22 -3.25
CA PHE A 102 5.21 -0.17 -2.83
C PHE A 102 3.76 -0.44 -2.41
N ASN A 103 3.35 -1.69 -2.59
CA ASN A 103 2.07 -2.20 -2.13
C ASN A 103 2.27 -3.19 -0.98
N VAL A 104 1.37 -3.11 0.01
CA VAL A 104 1.28 -4.15 1.05
C VAL A 104 0.56 -5.35 0.46
N TYR A 105 1.17 -6.53 0.59
CA TYR A 105 0.63 -7.77 0.04
C TYR A 105 -0.50 -8.33 0.91
N LEU A 106 -0.33 -8.28 2.23
CA LEU A 106 -1.29 -8.81 3.20
C LEU A 106 -1.27 -7.99 4.49
N ALA A 107 -2.43 -7.88 5.15
CA ALA A 107 -2.52 -7.46 6.53
C ALA A 107 -3.29 -8.51 7.36
N SER A 108 -2.81 -8.83 8.56
CA SER A 108 -3.47 -9.77 9.49
C SER A 108 -3.46 -9.24 10.92
N PRO A 109 -4.50 -9.52 11.73
CA PRO A 109 -4.40 -9.35 13.17
C PRO A 109 -3.43 -10.40 13.76
N GLY A 110 -2.70 -10.02 14.81
CA GLY A 110 -1.97 -10.95 15.66
C GLY A 110 -2.65 -11.13 17.03
N PRO A 111 -2.26 -12.17 17.81
CA PRO A 111 -2.95 -12.52 19.05
C PRO A 111 -2.61 -11.61 20.26
N ASN A 112 -1.57 -10.79 20.17
CA ASN A 112 -1.04 -9.93 21.23
C ASN A 112 -1.23 -8.43 20.94
N ASN A 113 -2.43 -8.03 20.52
CA ASN A 113 -2.79 -6.63 20.21
C ASN A 113 -2.05 -6.03 18.99
N GLU A 114 -1.43 -6.84 18.14
CA GLU A 114 -0.61 -6.41 17.02
C GLU A 114 -1.30 -6.54 15.66
N VAL A 115 -0.76 -5.81 14.69
CA VAL A 115 -1.07 -5.99 13.26
C VAL A 115 0.20 -6.41 12.55
N LEU A 116 0.09 -7.45 11.73
CA LEU A 116 1.12 -7.90 10.80
C LEU A 116 0.82 -7.32 9.42
N LEU A 117 1.82 -6.71 8.77
CA LEU A 117 1.80 -6.31 7.38
C LEU A 117 2.89 -7.07 6.63
N ILE A 118 2.56 -7.68 5.49
CA ILE A 118 3.53 -8.41 4.67
C ILE A 118 3.85 -7.61 3.41
N LEU A 119 5.13 -7.42 3.16
CA LEU A 119 5.68 -6.91 1.90
C LEU A 119 6.38 -8.04 1.17
N LYS A 120 6.18 -8.15 -0.14
CA LYS A 120 6.70 -9.26 -0.94
C LYS A 120 7.19 -8.78 -2.29
N ALA A 121 8.38 -9.23 -2.69
CA ALA A 121 8.93 -9.03 -4.02
C ALA A 121 9.73 -10.27 -4.42
N GLU A 122 9.36 -10.90 -5.53
CA GLU A 122 9.99 -12.13 -6.04
C GLU A 122 10.20 -13.20 -4.94
N ASN A 123 11.45 -13.41 -4.53
CA ASN A 123 11.86 -14.37 -3.53
C ASN A 123 12.06 -13.77 -2.13
N ARG A 124 11.88 -12.46 -1.95
CA ARG A 124 12.06 -11.75 -0.68
C ARG A 124 10.73 -11.37 -0.06
N GLU A 125 10.69 -11.42 1.27
CA GLU A 125 9.54 -11.04 2.07
C GLU A 125 9.99 -10.29 3.33
N ILE A 126 9.23 -9.26 3.68
CA ILE A 126 9.37 -8.56 4.96
C ILE A 126 8.02 -8.60 5.66
N GLU A 127 8.03 -9.14 6.86
CA GLU A 127 6.94 -9.02 7.81
C GLU A 127 7.20 -7.81 8.69
N LEU A 128 6.26 -6.86 8.73
CA LEU A 128 6.26 -5.72 9.65
C LEU A 128 5.20 -5.98 10.73
N ILE A 129 5.61 -5.95 11.99
CA ILE A 129 4.74 -6.28 13.13
C ILE A 129 4.61 -5.05 14.03
N ILE A 130 3.40 -4.51 14.13
CA ILE A 130 3.10 -3.28 14.84
C ILE A 130 2.42 -3.62 16.17
N TYR A 131 3.15 -3.48 17.27
CA TYR A 131 2.63 -3.65 18.63
C TYR A 131 2.18 -2.31 19.23
N PRO A 132 1.44 -2.33 20.36
CA PRO A 132 1.08 -1.12 21.09
C PRO A 132 2.26 -0.23 21.54
N ASP A 133 3.44 -0.81 21.74
CA ASP A 133 4.61 -0.20 22.38
C ASP A 133 5.87 -0.19 21.49
N ARG A 134 5.87 -0.96 20.38
CA ARG A 134 7.05 -1.15 19.53
C ARG A 134 6.67 -1.63 18.13
N GLU A 135 7.62 -1.54 17.21
CA GLU A 135 7.50 -2.04 15.85
C GLU A 135 8.67 -2.98 15.57
N LYS A 136 8.39 -4.12 14.94
CA LYS A 136 9.39 -5.14 14.58
C LYS A 136 9.32 -5.49 13.11
N TYR A 137 10.41 -6.03 12.59
CA TYR A 137 10.43 -6.65 11.27
C TYR A 137 11.04 -8.05 11.33
N VAL A 138 10.66 -8.88 10.36
CA VAL A 138 11.30 -10.17 10.06
C VAL A 138 11.54 -10.24 8.55
N LYS A 139 12.73 -10.68 8.14
CA LYS A 139 13.14 -10.82 6.73
C LYS A 139 13.24 -12.28 6.35
N PHE A 140 12.71 -12.61 5.16
CA PHE A 140 12.83 -13.92 4.56
C PHE A 140 13.32 -13.83 3.12
N GLU A 141 14.15 -14.77 2.69
CA GLU A 141 14.57 -14.94 1.29
C GLU A 141 14.48 -16.42 0.90
N ASN A 142 13.77 -16.72 -0.19
CA ASN A 142 13.43 -18.08 -0.62
C ASN A 142 12.80 -18.91 0.51
N MET A 143 11.92 -18.30 1.31
CA MET A 143 11.30 -18.87 2.53
C MET A 143 12.27 -19.15 3.69
N ASN A 144 13.54 -18.79 3.57
CA ASN A 144 14.50 -18.93 4.68
C ASN A 144 14.53 -17.65 5.50
N PHE A 145 14.51 -17.81 6.82
CA PHE A 145 14.72 -16.70 7.75
C PHE A 145 16.11 -16.09 7.52
N ILE A 146 16.16 -14.76 7.41
CA ILE A 146 17.40 -13.99 7.24
C ILE A 146 17.75 -13.25 8.52
N GLU A 147 16.86 -12.38 8.98
CA GLU A 147 17.05 -11.63 10.23
C GLU A 147 15.73 -11.07 10.77
N GLN A 148 15.76 -10.60 12.03
CA GLN A 148 14.68 -9.86 12.65
C GLN A 148 15.22 -8.71 13.49
N GLY A 149 14.41 -7.67 13.70
CA GLY A 149 14.81 -6.53 14.52
C GLY A 149 13.67 -5.58 14.84
N ASN A 150 14.01 -4.48 15.52
CA ASN A 150 13.08 -3.37 15.71
C ASN A 150 13.14 -2.42 14.51
N ILE A 151 11.99 -1.82 14.17
CA ILE A 151 11.89 -0.79 13.13
C ILE A 151 12.22 0.56 13.76
N ASP A 152 13.12 1.30 13.10
CA ASP A 152 13.31 2.73 13.30
C ASP A 152 13.24 3.44 11.93
N ASN A 153 13.21 4.77 11.93
CA ASN A 153 13.03 5.55 10.69
C ASN A 153 14.16 5.32 9.67
N GLN A 154 15.39 5.06 10.11
CA GLN A 154 16.52 4.82 9.20
C GLN A 154 16.44 3.42 8.59
N LYS A 155 16.07 2.43 9.42
CA LYS A 155 15.92 1.04 8.98
C LYS A 155 14.78 0.86 7.99
N PHE A 156 13.68 1.60 8.14
CA PHE A 156 12.51 1.43 7.28
C PHE A 156 12.85 1.58 5.78
N HIS A 157 13.62 2.60 5.41
CA HIS A 157 14.04 2.78 4.01
C HIS A 157 14.95 1.64 3.55
N SER A 158 15.95 1.26 4.36
CA SER A 158 16.87 0.16 4.03
C SER A 158 16.17 -1.19 3.87
N LEU A 159 15.06 -1.41 4.59
CA LEU A 159 14.23 -2.60 4.46
C LEU A 159 13.55 -2.63 3.08
N LEU A 160 12.96 -1.51 2.65
CA LEU A 160 12.34 -1.42 1.32
C LEU A 160 13.37 -1.58 0.20
N GLU A 161 14.55 -0.97 0.32
CA GLU A 161 15.63 -1.16 -0.64
C GLU A 161 16.08 -2.62 -0.73
N TRP A 162 16.24 -3.29 0.42
CA TRP A 162 16.60 -4.71 0.45
C TRP A 162 15.57 -5.59 -0.25
N LEU A 163 14.27 -5.27 -0.12
CA LEU A 163 13.19 -6.04 -0.74
C LEU A 163 13.30 -6.12 -2.27
N ILE A 164 13.77 -5.05 -2.94
CA ILE A 164 13.80 -4.94 -4.41
C ILE A 164 15.20 -5.05 -5.03
N LYS A 165 16.24 -5.12 -4.21
CA LYS A 165 17.60 -5.18 -4.74
C LYS A 165 17.82 -6.54 -5.39
N ASN A 166 17.87 -6.56 -6.72
CA ASN A 166 18.30 -7.73 -7.48
C ASN A 166 19.82 -7.91 -7.26
N GLU A 167 20.23 -9.12 -6.87
CA GLU A 167 21.64 -9.54 -6.80
C GLU A 167 22.12 -10.09 -8.13
#